data_AF-A0AAV1Q8C5-F1
#
_entry.id   AF-A0AAV1Q8C5-F1
#
_cell.length_a   1.000
_cell.length_b   1.000
_cell.length_c   1.000
_cell.angle_alpha   90.00
_cell.angle_beta   90.00
_cell.angle_gamma   90.00
#
_symmetry.space_group_name_H-M   'P 1'
#
loop_
_entity.id
_entity.type
_entity.pdbx_description
1 polymer ?
#
loop_
_entity_poly.entity_id
_entity_poly.type
_entity_poly.pdbx_seq_one_letter_code
_entity_poly.pdbx_strand_id
1 'polypeptide(L)'
;MLSPAKSFVKRHHVLVAHVVVHARQFGIPIRVFNPGAKPVTLRKGAVAGILQPAEVLGETEPHPSKVTAAPDHVHPAHVSVPYHLQVLYADSCTNLPEEDSWRLAQLLESYSDVFFTGPTDLGRTSLVQHDILIRPGPPVKQNGWKQTGCSRPAAAAEPRGRYRTAQQQG
;
A
#
# COMPACT_ATOMS: atom_id res chain seq x y z
N MET A 1 -16.89 -6.55 6.84
CA MET A 1 -15.68 -7.14 7.46
C MET A 1 -16.09 -8.20 8.49
N LEU A 2 -15.55 -9.41 8.38
CA LEU A 2 -15.79 -10.53 9.30
C LEU A 2 -14.66 -10.59 10.34
N SER A 3 -14.97 -10.26 11.58
CA SER A 3 -14.04 -10.27 12.71
C SER A 3 -14.17 -11.58 13.52
N PRO A 4 -13.08 -12.31 13.80
CA PRO A 4 -13.11 -13.54 14.60
C PRO A 4 -13.69 -13.38 16.01
N ALA A 5 -14.51 -14.33 16.44
CA ALA A 5 -14.99 -14.38 17.81
C ALA A 5 -13.90 -14.96 18.72
N LYS A 6 -13.42 -14.16 19.69
CA LYS A 6 -12.38 -14.58 20.65
C LYS A 6 -12.77 -15.86 21.40
N SER A 7 -14.06 -16.00 21.74
CA SER A 7 -14.61 -17.18 22.41
C SER A 7 -14.53 -18.45 21.56
N PHE A 8 -14.71 -18.33 20.24
CA PHE A 8 -14.62 -19.43 19.29
C PHE A 8 -13.18 -19.93 19.17
N VAL A 9 -12.23 -19.01 18.97
CA VAL A 9 -10.79 -19.32 18.88
C VAL A 9 -10.31 -19.98 20.17
N LYS A 10 -10.69 -19.44 21.33
CA LYS A 10 -10.30 -19.99 22.64
C LYS A 10 -10.89 -21.38 22.90
N ARG A 11 -12.12 -21.64 22.48
CA ARG A 11 -12.82 -22.92 22.71
C ARG A 11 -12.33 -24.03 21.78
N HIS A 12 -12.16 -23.72 20.50
CA HIS A 12 -11.87 -24.70 19.48
C HIS A 12 -10.39 -24.80 19.13
N HIS A 13 -9.56 -23.87 19.61
CA HIS A 13 -8.13 -23.80 19.31
C HIS A 13 -7.83 -23.74 17.80
N VAL A 14 -8.72 -23.10 17.04
CA VAL A 14 -8.58 -22.84 15.60
C VAL A 14 -8.57 -21.34 15.35
N LEU A 15 -7.85 -20.93 14.31
CA LEU A 15 -7.82 -19.54 13.87
C LEU A 15 -8.90 -19.32 12.82
N VAL A 16 -9.57 -18.17 12.88
CA VAL A 16 -10.56 -17.74 11.89
C VAL A 16 -9.98 -16.56 11.13
N ALA A 17 -10.08 -16.55 9.81
CA ALA A 17 -9.56 -15.46 9.00
C ALA A 17 -10.34 -14.15 9.27
N HIS A 18 -9.61 -13.05 9.44
CA HIS A 18 -10.16 -11.70 9.43
C HIS A 18 -10.21 -11.22 7.98
N VAL A 19 -11.43 -10.99 7.45
CA VAL A 19 -11.60 -10.80 6.00
C VAL A 19 -12.68 -9.78 5.66
N VAL A 20 -12.46 -9.00 4.61
CA VAL A 20 -13.48 -8.16 3.98
C VAL A 20 -14.26 -9.01 2.99
N VAL A 21 -15.58 -9.02 3.11
CA VAL A 21 -16.48 -9.87 2.32
C VAL A 21 -17.59 -9.04 1.72
N HIS A 22 -18.05 -9.42 0.53
CA HIS A 22 -19.22 -8.84 -0.10
C HIS A 22 -20.47 -9.60 0.34
N ALA A 23 -21.36 -8.94 1.08
CA ALA A 23 -22.54 -9.58 1.67
C ALA A 23 -23.66 -9.93 0.65
N ARG A 24 -23.45 -9.68 -0.66
CA ARG A 24 -24.45 -9.90 -1.71
C ARG A 24 -24.60 -11.37 -2.14
N GLN A 25 -23.76 -12.27 -1.65
CA GLN A 25 -23.80 -13.69 -2.00
C GLN A 25 -24.46 -14.53 -0.90
N PHE A 26 -25.20 -15.57 -1.29
CA PHE A 26 -25.80 -16.54 -0.38
C PHE A 26 -24.69 -17.33 0.33
N GLY A 27 -24.42 -16.97 1.59
CA GLY A 27 -23.42 -17.62 2.42
C GLY A 27 -22.05 -16.93 2.32
N ILE A 28 -21.52 -16.51 3.47
CA ILE A 28 -20.19 -15.93 3.57
C ILE A 28 -19.23 -17.07 3.93
N PRO A 29 -18.25 -17.42 3.06
CA PRO A 29 -17.30 -18.46 3.37
C PRO A 29 -16.39 -18.03 4.53
N ILE A 30 -16.36 -18.83 5.60
CA ILE A 30 -15.48 -18.61 6.74
C ILE A 30 -14.28 -19.54 6.61
N ARG A 31 -13.09 -18.97 6.41
CA ARG A 31 -11.84 -19.73 6.37
C ARG A 31 -11.34 -19.96 7.79
N VAL A 32 -11.08 -21.22 8.12
CA VAL A 32 -10.60 -21.66 9.43
C VAL A 32 -9.30 -22.42 9.23
N PHE A 33 -8.31 -22.15 10.09
CA PHE A 33 -7.04 -22.85 10.13
C PHE A 33 -6.88 -23.57 11.47
N ASN A 34 -6.60 -24.87 11.41
CA ASN A 34 -6.28 -25.68 12.58
C ASN A 34 -4.75 -25.80 12.72
N PRO A 35 -4.12 -25.10 13.68
CA PRO A 35 -2.68 -25.20 13.90
C PRO A 35 -2.27 -26.49 14.63
N GLY A 36 -3.23 -27.24 15.18
CA GLY A 36 -2.95 -28.47 15.93
C GLY A 36 -2.73 -29.69 15.02
N ALA A 37 -2.00 -30.68 15.54
CA ALA A 37 -1.78 -31.96 14.85
C ALA A 37 -3.00 -32.92 14.89
N LYS A 38 -4.06 -32.56 15.63
CA LYS A 38 -5.27 -33.38 15.78
C LYS A 38 -6.44 -32.74 15.04
N PRO A 39 -7.32 -33.53 14.40
CA PRO A 39 -8.56 -33.02 13.81
C PRO A 39 -9.44 -32.31 14.86
N VAL A 40 -10.11 -31.22 14.46
CA VAL A 40 -11.04 -30.46 15.30
C VAL A 40 -12.43 -30.51 14.70
N THR A 41 -13.43 -30.86 15.51
CA THR A 41 -14.84 -30.90 15.09
C THR A 41 -15.54 -29.59 15.39
N LEU A 42 -16.09 -28.95 14.36
CA LEU A 42 -16.90 -27.74 14.47
C LEU A 42 -18.37 -28.07 14.23
N ARG A 43 -19.25 -27.64 15.14
CA ARG A 43 -20.69 -27.90 15.06
C ARG A 43 -21.42 -26.75 14.38
N LYS A 44 -22.45 -27.07 13.60
CA LYS A 44 -23.39 -26.07 13.06
C LYS A 44 -23.98 -25.24 14.20
N GLY A 45 -24.14 -23.93 13.97
CA GLY A 45 -24.65 -22.99 14.96
C GLY A 45 -23.59 -22.38 15.87
N ALA A 46 -22.32 -22.82 15.78
CA ALA A 46 -21.23 -22.14 16.47
C ALA A 46 -20.95 -20.77 15.83
N VAL A 47 -20.82 -19.74 16.66
CA VAL A 47 -20.54 -18.37 16.22
C VAL A 47 -19.03 -18.20 16.02
N ALA A 48 -18.58 -18.24 14.77
CA ALA A 48 -17.16 -18.11 14.43
C ALA A 48 -16.65 -16.65 14.42
N GLY A 49 -17.54 -15.68 14.25
CA GLY A 49 -17.19 -14.27 14.14
C GLY A 49 -18.38 -13.34 14.07
N ILE A 50 -18.09 -12.04 13.99
CA ILE A 50 -19.07 -10.96 13.88
C ILE A 50 -18.84 -10.28 12.53
N LEU A 51 -19.91 -10.10 11.76
CA LEU A 51 -19.87 -9.32 10.53
C LEU A 51 -20.24 -7.87 10.83
N GLN A 52 -19.33 -6.95 10.50
CA GLN A 52 -19.52 -5.51 10.67
C GLN A 52 -19.42 -4.80 9.31
N PRO A 53 -20.22 -3.76 9.04
CA PRO A 53 -19.98 -2.86 7.91
C PRO A 53 -18.54 -2.33 7.96
N ALA A 54 -17.90 -2.24 6.80
CA ALA A 54 -16.60 -1.61 6.68
C ALA A 54 -16.70 -0.50 5.64
N GLU A 55 -16.16 0.65 5.97
CA GLU A 55 -16.06 1.79 5.07
C GLU A 55 -14.79 1.65 4.23
N VAL A 56 -14.92 1.86 2.92
CA VAL A 56 -13.77 1.94 2.02
C VAL A 56 -13.28 3.38 2.08
N LEU A 57 -12.21 3.61 2.83
CA LEU A 57 -11.59 4.93 2.90
C LEU A 57 -10.76 5.14 1.63
N GLY A 58 -11.25 6.02 0.77
CA GLY A 58 -10.63 6.35 -0.51
C GLY A 58 -11.18 5.51 -1.65
N GLU A 59 -12.06 6.12 -2.45
CA GLU A 59 -12.13 5.79 -3.86
C GLU A 59 -10.81 6.27 -4.48
N THR A 60 -9.78 5.42 -4.44
CA THR A 60 -8.98 5.36 -5.66
C THR A 60 -9.99 4.91 -6.69
N GLU A 61 -10.29 5.77 -7.68
CA GLU A 61 -10.84 5.35 -8.97
C GLU A 61 -10.37 3.93 -9.18
N PRO A 62 -11.26 2.93 -9.28
CA PRO A 62 -10.83 1.55 -9.39
C PRO A 62 -9.94 1.51 -10.62
N HIS A 63 -8.63 1.62 -10.40
CA HIS A 63 -7.66 1.00 -11.26
C HIS A 63 -8.16 -0.42 -11.17
N PRO A 64 -8.77 -0.94 -12.25
CA PRO A 64 -9.32 -2.26 -12.20
C PRO A 64 -8.19 -3.09 -11.63
N SER A 65 -8.37 -3.65 -10.43
CA SER A 65 -7.53 -4.76 -10.04
C SER A 65 -7.71 -5.69 -11.21
N LYS A 66 -6.71 -5.74 -12.11
CA LYS A 66 -6.64 -6.67 -13.21
C LYS A 66 -6.36 -8.05 -12.58
N VAL A 67 -7.17 -8.44 -11.61
CA VAL A 67 -7.60 -9.81 -11.44
C VAL A 67 -8.72 -9.99 -12.47
N THR A 68 -8.41 -9.70 -13.73
CA THR A 68 -9.10 -10.36 -14.82
C THR A 68 -8.76 -11.83 -14.61
N ALA A 69 -9.79 -12.69 -14.67
CA ALA A 69 -9.60 -14.11 -14.89
C ALA A 69 -8.51 -14.32 -15.95
N ALA A 70 -7.75 -15.41 -15.82
CA ALA A 70 -6.66 -15.81 -16.71
C ALA A 70 -6.81 -15.20 -18.10
N PRO A 71 -5.82 -14.43 -18.60
CA PRO A 71 -5.99 -13.69 -19.84
C PRO A 71 -6.23 -14.69 -20.97
N ASP A 72 -7.48 -14.79 -21.42
CA ASP A 72 -7.80 -15.31 -22.73
C ASP A 72 -6.93 -14.54 -23.73
N HIS A 73 -6.38 -15.29 -24.68
CA HIS A 73 -5.41 -14.86 -25.67
C HIS A 73 -5.78 -13.55 -26.39
N VAL A 74 -5.46 -12.40 -25.79
CA VAL A 74 -5.52 -11.11 -26.48
C VAL A 74 -4.18 -10.90 -27.17
N HIS A 75 -4.24 -10.88 -28.50
CA HIS A 75 -3.16 -10.58 -29.43
C HIS A 75 -2.48 -9.22 -29.13
N PRO A 76 -1.22 -9.02 -29.59
CA PRO A 76 -0.25 -8.13 -28.95
C PRO A 76 -0.46 -6.67 -29.36
N ALA A 77 -1.21 -5.91 -28.56
CA ALA A 77 -1.03 -4.46 -28.53
C ALA A 77 0.13 -4.17 -27.58
N HIS A 78 1.32 -3.92 -28.14
CA HIS A 78 2.52 -3.31 -27.54
C HIS A 78 2.53 -3.23 -25.99
N VAL A 79 2.83 -4.34 -25.31
CA VAL A 79 3.18 -4.31 -23.88
C VAL A 79 4.61 -3.81 -23.80
N SER A 80 4.82 -2.63 -23.22
CA SER A 80 6.14 -2.03 -23.08
C SER A 80 6.46 -1.86 -21.61
N VAL A 81 7.52 -2.55 -21.15
CA VAL A 81 8.00 -2.42 -19.76
C VAL A 81 8.53 -1.00 -19.54
N PRO A 82 8.01 -0.26 -18.54
CA PRO A 82 8.48 1.08 -18.21
C PRO A 82 9.99 1.12 -17.96
N TYR A 83 10.62 2.25 -18.30
CA TYR A 83 12.07 2.40 -18.26
C TYR A 83 12.69 2.06 -16.89
N HIS A 84 12.08 2.53 -15.79
CA HIS A 84 12.56 2.27 -14.42
C HIS A 84 12.45 0.79 -14.00
N LEU A 85 11.72 -0.03 -14.76
CA LEU A 85 11.53 -1.46 -14.50
C LEU A 85 12.27 -2.37 -15.46
N GLN A 86 12.98 -1.82 -16.46
CA GLN A 86 13.69 -2.64 -17.46
C GLN A 86 14.77 -3.53 -16.82
N VAL A 87 15.50 -3.01 -15.84
CA VAL A 87 16.53 -3.78 -15.11
C VAL A 87 15.88 -4.94 -14.36
N LEU A 88 14.82 -4.66 -13.59
CA LEU A 88 14.07 -5.67 -12.85
C LEU A 88 13.49 -6.76 -13.78
N TYR A 89 12.97 -6.34 -14.93
CA TYR A 89 12.44 -7.24 -15.93
C TYR A 89 13.54 -8.15 -16.52
N ALA A 90 14.66 -7.58 -16.94
CA ALA A 90 15.78 -8.33 -17.50
C ALA A 90 16.33 -9.35 -16.50
N ASP A 91 16.54 -8.95 -15.25
CA ASP A 91 17.04 -9.82 -14.18
C ASP A 91 16.06 -10.98 -13.91
N SER A 92 14.77 -10.66 -13.87
CA SER A 92 13.72 -11.66 -13.61
C SER A 92 13.56 -12.64 -14.79
N CYS A 93 13.77 -12.19 -16.02
CA CYS A 93 13.62 -13.02 -17.22
C CYS A 93 14.75 -14.05 -17.42
N THR A 94 15.85 -13.96 -16.68
CA THR A 94 17.03 -14.85 -16.84
C THR A 94 16.73 -16.35 -16.75
N ASN A 95 15.71 -16.75 -15.99
CA ASN A 95 15.32 -18.15 -15.79
C ASN A 95 13.84 -18.41 -16.10
N LEU A 96 13.17 -17.50 -16.82
CA LEU A 96 11.75 -17.62 -17.13
C LEU A 96 11.53 -18.06 -18.59
N PRO A 97 10.55 -18.94 -18.86
CA PRO A 97 10.14 -19.24 -20.22
C PRO A 97 9.50 -17.99 -20.87
N GLU A 98 9.53 -17.93 -22.20
CA GLU A 98 9.07 -16.78 -22.98
C GLU A 98 7.59 -16.42 -22.75
N GLU A 99 6.75 -17.43 -22.49
CA GLU A 99 5.33 -17.20 -22.16
C GLU A 99 5.18 -16.45 -20.82
N ASP A 100 5.98 -16.80 -19.82
CA ASP A 100 5.93 -16.17 -18.51
C ASP A 100 6.64 -14.82 -18.50
N SER A 101 7.65 -14.61 -19.34
CA SER A 101 8.29 -13.30 -19.50
C SER A 101 7.31 -12.26 -20.07
N TRP A 102 6.42 -12.66 -20.96
CA TRP A 102 5.35 -11.78 -21.45
C TRP A 102 4.33 -11.45 -20.36
N ARG A 103 3.89 -12.44 -19.59
CA ARG A 103 2.97 -12.23 -18.45
C ARG A 103 3.61 -11.31 -17.39
N LEU A 104 4.91 -11.46 -17.16
CA LEU A 104 5.67 -10.59 -16.28
C LEU A 104 5.70 -9.15 -16.80
N ALA A 105 5.91 -8.94 -18.10
CA ALA A 105 5.89 -7.60 -18.70
C ALA A 105 4.53 -6.91 -18.49
N GLN A 106 3.43 -7.64 -18.69
CA GLN A 106 2.06 -7.13 -18.45
C GLN A 106 1.83 -6.78 -16.98
N LEU A 107 2.36 -7.60 -16.07
CA LEU A 107 2.26 -7.37 -14.63
C LEU A 107 3.01 -6.11 -14.22
N LEU A 108 4.25 -5.95 -14.69
CA LEU A 108 5.08 -4.78 -14.39
C LEU A 108 4.49 -3.49 -14.96
N GLU A 109 3.92 -3.53 -16.16
CA GLU A 109 3.20 -2.38 -16.72
C GLU A 109 1.99 -1.99 -15.85
N SER A 110 1.19 -2.98 -15.44
CA SER A 110 -0.06 -2.76 -14.69
C SER A 110 0.15 -2.25 -13.27
N TYR A 111 1.29 -2.55 -12.66
CA TYR A 111 1.67 -2.12 -11.29
C TYR A 111 2.89 -1.20 -11.30
N SER A 112 3.12 -0.49 -12.40
CA SER A 112 4.31 0.33 -12.61
C SER A 112 4.46 1.48 -11.61
N ASP A 113 3.34 1.94 -11.06
CA ASP A 113 3.21 3.02 -10.08
C ASP A 113 3.54 2.61 -8.65
N VAL A 114 3.67 1.30 -8.38
CA VAL A 114 4.06 0.76 -7.07
C VAL A 114 5.56 0.86 -6.85
N PHE A 115 6.34 0.84 -7.93
CA PHE A 115 7.79 0.85 -7.89
C PHE A 115 8.34 2.27 -7.91
N PHE A 116 9.47 2.43 -7.22
CA PHE A 116 10.21 3.68 -7.20
C PHE A 116 10.68 4.07 -8.61
N THR A 117 10.23 5.22 -9.09
CA THR A 117 10.54 5.75 -10.43
C THR A 117 11.81 6.62 -10.46
N GLY A 118 12.26 7.14 -9.32
CA GLY A 118 13.47 7.95 -9.23
C GLY A 118 13.45 9.00 -8.11
N PRO A 119 14.45 9.89 -8.03
CA PRO A 119 14.62 10.82 -6.90
C PRO A 119 13.46 11.76 -6.61
N THR A 120 12.59 12.01 -7.60
CA THR A 120 11.39 12.83 -7.46
C THR A 120 10.17 12.03 -6.99
N ASP A 121 10.29 10.72 -6.88
CA ASP A 121 9.25 9.83 -6.41
C ASP A 121 9.24 9.79 -4.88
N LEU A 122 8.22 10.42 -4.31
CA LEU A 122 8.01 10.49 -2.87
C LEU A 122 7.12 9.35 -2.36
N GLY A 123 6.65 8.47 -3.25
CA GLY A 123 5.66 7.45 -2.95
C GLY A 123 4.26 8.02 -2.69
N ARG A 124 3.30 7.13 -2.42
CA ARG A 124 1.89 7.46 -2.17
C ARG A 124 1.53 7.29 -0.70
N THR A 125 1.88 8.26 0.15
CA THR A 125 1.59 8.23 1.61
C THR A 125 0.42 9.13 2.02
N SER A 126 -0.34 9.69 1.07
CA SER A 126 -1.40 10.67 1.34
C SER A 126 -2.72 10.07 1.84
N LEU A 127 -2.86 8.75 1.86
CA LEU A 127 -4.11 8.06 2.23
C LEU A 127 -4.51 8.28 3.69
N VAL A 128 -3.54 8.38 4.59
CA VAL A 128 -3.80 8.54 6.03
C VAL A 128 -3.02 9.74 6.54
N GLN A 129 -3.75 10.77 6.93
CA GLN A 129 -3.18 11.89 7.67
C GLN A 129 -3.14 11.52 9.16
N HIS A 130 -1.95 11.54 9.75
CA HIS A 130 -1.78 11.32 11.18
C HIS A 130 -1.72 12.66 11.92
N ASP A 131 -2.54 12.78 12.95
CA ASP A 131 -2.45 13.90 13.89
C ASP A 131 -1.33 13.64 14.90
N ILE A 132 -0.37 14.57 14.95
CA ILE A 132 0.66 14.56 16.00
C ILE A 132 0.07 15.28 17.22
N LEU A 133 -0.35 14.51 18.22
CA LEU A 133 -0.84 15.05 19.48
C LEU A 133 0.29 15.74 20.24
N ILE A 134 0.31 17.07 20.18
CA ILE A 134 1.26 17.92 20.92
C ILE A 134 0.69 18.29 22.30
N ARG A 135 1.57 18.43 23.29
CA ARG A 135 1.20 19.03 24.58
C ARG A 135 0.91 20.53 24.38
N PRO A 136 -0.10 21.11 25.04
CA PRO A 136 -0.30 22.55 25.05
C PRO A 136 0.96 23.30 25.55
N GLY A 137 1.39 24.32 24.81
CA GLY A 137 2.55 25.13 25.16
C GLY A 137 3.15 25.84 23.94
N PRO A 138 4.08 26.79 24.15
CA PRO A 138 4.78 27.45 23.05
C PRO A 138 5.70 26.45 22.30
N PRO A 139 5.89 26.60 20.97
CA PRO A 139 6.82 25.77 20.22
C PRO A 139 8.25 25.84 20.77
N VAL A 140 8.94 24.70 20.82
CA VAL A 140 10.34 24.66 21.24
C VAL A 140 11.22 25.06 20.05
N LYS A 141 11.95 26.17 20.18
CA LYS A 141 12.97 26.58 19.21
C LYS A 141 14.33 26.03 19.61
N GLN A 142 14.87 25.11 18.82
CA GLN A 142 16.26 24.66 18.97
C GLN A 142 17.15 25.42 17.99
N ASN A 143 18.24 25.99 18.48
CA ASN A 143 19.26 26.58 17.61
C ASN A 143 20.03 25.45 16.93
N GLY A 144 20.17 25.51 15.60
CA GLY A 144 20.97 24.55 14.86
C GLY A 144 22.41 24.53 15.39
N TRP A 145 22.97 23.34 15.57
CA TRP A 145 24.38 23.19 15.94
C TRP A 145 25.27 23.82 14.86
N LYS A 146 26.31 24.56 15.26
CA LYS A 146 27.31 25.06 14.30
C LYS A 146 28.10 23.86 13.76
N GLN A 147 27.77 23.39 12.57
CA GLN A 147 28.60 22.42 11.87
C GLN A 147 29.95 23.07 11.54
N THR A 148 30.98 22.69 12.28
CA THR A 148 32.37 23.04 11.95
C THR A 148 32.85 22.15 10.81
N GLY A 149 32.94 22.70 9.61
CA GLY A 149 34.12 22.46 8.76
C GLY A 149 34.05 21.56 7.52
N CYS A 150 33.13 20.60 7.34
CA CYS A 150 33.26 19.72 6.14
C CYS A 150 32.02 18.98 5.61
N SER A 151 30.79 19.49 5.78
CA SER A 151 29.67 18.84 5.07
C SER A 151 28.49 19.76 4.79
N ARG A 152 28.63 20.57 3.74
CA ARG A 152 27.47 20.98 2.92
C ARG A 152 27.79 20.75 1.45
N PRO A 153 27.18 19.74 0.78
CA PRO A 153 26.81 19.96 -0.61
C PRO A 153 25.71 21.03 -0.63
N ALA A 154 25.86 22.00 -1.50
CA ALA A 154 25.00 23.17 -1.61
C ALA A 154 23.57 22.75 -1.99
N ALA A 155 22.67 22.73 -1.01
CA ALA A 155 21.24 22.85 -1.30
C ALA A 155 21.02 24.24 -1.92
N ALA A 156 20.80 24.26 -3.24
CA ALA A 156 20.57 25.47 -4.02
C ALA A 156 19.31 26.19 -3.49
N ALA A 157 19.52 27.38 -2.92
CA ALA A 157 18.46 28.28 -2.55
C ALA A 157 18.17 29.21 -3.74
N GLU A 158 16.98 29.11 -4.32
CA GLU A 158 16.45 30.17 -5.18
C GLU A 158 16.27 31.46 -4.35
N PRO A 159 16.68 32.63 -4.88
CA PRO A 159 16.62 33.87 -4.13
C PRO A 159 15.18 34.37 -3.98
N ARG A 160 14.69 34.37 -2.74
CA ARG A 160 13.44 35.06 -2.36
C ARG A 160 13.53 36.55 -2.71
N GLY A 161 12.57 37.00 -3.50
CA GLY A 161 12.40 38.40 -3.90
C GLY A 161 12.37 39.35 -2.70
N ARG A 162 13.11 40.45 -2.82
CA ARG A 162 13.14 41.55 -1.86
C ARG A 162 11.84 42.35 -1.95
N TYR A 163 11.01 42.31 -0.91
CA TYR A 163 10.00 43.34 -0.70
C TYR A 163 10.70 44.63 -0.24
N ARG A 164 10.65 45.68 -1.06
CA ARG A 164 11.03 47.04 -0.67
C ARG A 164 9.88 47.64 0.15
N THR A 165 10.13 47.91 1.43
CA THR A 165 9.35 48.87 2.22
C THR A 165 9.70 50.28 1.74
N ALA A 166 8.71 51.00 1.21
CA ALA A 166 8.79 52.43 0.98
C ALA A 166 7.99 53.15 2.07
N GLN A 167 8.70 53.71 3.04
CA GLN A 167 8.36 54.94 3.76
C GLN A 167 9.69 55.72 3.75
N GLN A 168 9.76 57.01 3.40
CA GLN A 168 9.21 58.08 4.20
C GLN A 168 9.32 59.45 3.47
N GLN A 169 8.19 60.16 3.44
CA GLN A 169 7.93 61.61 3.62
C GLN A 169 8.57 62.69 2.74
N GLY A 170 7.67 63.59 2.34
CA GLY A 170 7.85 64.97 1.88
C GLY A 170 6.47 65.58 1.70
#